data_AF-G5ADU1-F1
#
_entry.id   AF-G5ADU1-F1
#
_cell.length_a   1.000
_cell.length_b   1.000
_cell.length_c   1.000
_cell.angle_alpha   90.00
_cell.angle_beta   90.00
_cell.angle_gamma   90.00
#
_symmetry.space_group_name_H-M   'P 1'
#
loop_
_entity.id
_entity.type
_entity.pdbx_description
1 polymer ?
#
loop_
_entity_poly.entity_id
_entity_poly.type
_entity_poly.pdbx_seq_one_letter_code
_entity_poly.pdbx_strand_id
1 'polypeptide(L)'
;MIRVTVHTGKSVNTYEGTRYISILASQTRDRYYVYTGHGDSFSLQLDNGSGARSGSATWMSPRDGQYYASATVNVSGSGNNTYVDFTPPTTGGVDNDWLLVLEF
;
A
#
# COMPACT_ATOMS: atom_id res chain seq x y z
N MET A 1 -2.09 11.19 24.38
CA MET A 1 -2.54 12.35 23.58
C MET A 1 -1.40 12.72 22.64
N ILE A 2 -1.54 12.48 21.34
CA ILE A 2 -0.53 12.88 20.35
C ILE A 2 -0.90 14.29 19.90
N ARG A 3 -0.01 15.26 20.11
CA ARG A 3 -0.15 16.62 19.57
C ARG A 3 0.54 16.68 18.21
N VAL A 4 -0.22 16.98 17.17
CA VAL A 4 0.31 17.29 15.84
C VAL A 4 0.42 18.80 15.73
N THR A 5 1.64 19.30 15.54
CA THR A 5 1.91 20.73 15.28
C THR A 5 1.84 20.95 13.78
N VAL A 6 1.00 21.88 13.33
CA VAL A 6 0.87 22.25 11.91
C VAL A 6 2.06 23.13 11.54
N HIS A 7 2.99 22.60 10.76
CA HIS A 7 4.11 23.36 10.20
C HIS A 7 3.69 23.99 8.86
N THR A 8 3.95 25.29 8.71
CA THR A 8 3.76 26.02 7.45
C THR A 8 4.86 25.64 6.45
N GLY A 9 4.47 24.97 5.37
CA GLY A 9 5.18 25.03 4.09
C GLY A 9 6.04 23.81 3.75
N LYS A 10 5.52 23.02 2.80
CA LYS A 10 6.06 21.80 2.16
C LYS A 10 6.02 20.54 3.02
N SER A 11 5.15 19.61 2.60
CA SER A 11 5.16 18.22 3.07
C SER A 11 6.56 17.64 2.85
N VAL A 12 7.07 16.86 3.81
CA VAL A 12 8.36 16.16 3.67
C VAL A 12 8.35 15.27 2.42
N ASN A 13 7.17 14.81 1.98
CA ASN A 13 7.04 14.05 0.74
C ASN A 13 7.41 14.88 -0.51
N THR A 14 7.52 16.21 -0.46
CA THR A 14 7.83 17.05 -1.65
C THR A 14 9.24 16.93 -2.19
N TYR A 15 10.12 16.22 -1.49
CA TYR A 15 11.48 15.98 -1.96
C TYR A 15 11.52 14.68 -2.76
N GLU A 16 12.06 14.68 -3.98
CA GLU A 16 12.21 13.46 -4.81
C GLU A 16 12.90 12.31 -4.05
N GLY A 17 13.82 12.65 -3.13
CA GLY A 17 14.44 11.70 -2.22
C GLY A 17 13.50 11.06 -1.18
N THR A 18 12.19 11.30 -1.24
CA THR A 18 11.16 10.70 -0.37
C THR A 18 10.12 9.90 -1.13
N ARG A 19 10.36 9.64 -2.43
CA ARG A 19 9.61 8.69 -3.25
C ARG A 19 9.94 7.25 -2.84
N TYR A 20 9.53 6.91 -1.62
CA TYR A 20 9.71 5.60 -1.04
C TYR A 20 8.39 4.86 -0.94
N ILE A 21 8.51 3.55 -1.04
CA ILE A 21 7.45 2.61 -0.73
C ILE A 21 7.83 1.93 0.57
N SER A 22 6.95 2.03 1.56
CA SER A 22 7.15 1.40 2.87
C SER A 22 6.14 0.29 3.07
N ILE A 23 6.60 -0.87 3.53
CA ILE A 23 5.77 -2.06 3.71
C ILE A 23 5.83 -2.50 5.17
N LEU A 24 4.66 -2.73 5.76
CA LEU A 24 4.50 -3.43 7.02
C LEU A 24 3.65 -4.68 6.77
N ALA A 25 4.13 -5.84 7.23
CA ALA A 25 3.42 -7.10 7.12
C ALA A 25 3.20 -7.70 8.51
N SER A 26 2.06 -8.33 8.73
CA SER A 26 1.83 -9.15 9.92
C SER A 26 2.80 -10.34 9.95
N GLN A 27 3.07 -10.88 11.14
CA GLN A 27 3.98 -12.01 11.30
C GLN A 27 3.50 -13.25 10.53
N THR A 28 2.19 -13.47 10.50
CA THR A 28 1.51 -14.54 9.75
C THR A 28 1.39 -14.24 8.26
N ARG A 29 1.76 -13.02 7.83
CA ARG A 29 1.65 -12.56 6.43
C ARG A 29 0.23 -12.65 5.89
N ASP A 30 -0.78 -12.50 6.74
CA ASP A 30 -2.21 -12.38 6.41
C ASP A 30 -2.65 -10.92 6.16
N ARG A 31 -1.82 -9.96 6.57
CA ARG A 31 -2.12 -8.54 6.42
C ARG A 31 -0.88 -7.74 6.02
N TYR A 32 -1.06 -6.86 5.05
CA TYR A 32 -0.02 -5.93 4.59
C TYR A 32 -0.57 -4.50 4.56
N TYR A 33 0.30 -3.57 4.92
CA TYR A 33 0.10 -2.14 4.78
C TYR A 33 1.23 -1.60 3.91
N VAL A 34 0.91 -1.09 2.73
CA VAL A 34 1.91 -0.54 1.80
C VAL A 34 1.64 0.93 1.56
N TYR A 35 2.55 1.78 2.01
CA TYR A 35 2.48 3.23 1.78
C TYR A 35 3.30 3.60 0.55
N THR A 36 2.70 4.33 -0.39
CA THR A 36 3.38 4.97 -1.53
C THR A 36 3.18 6.47 -1.43
N GLY A 37 4.27 7.24 -1.28
CA GLY A 37 4.19 8.68 -1.01
C GLY A 37 3.77 9.55 -2.19
N HIS A 38 3.80 9.01 -3.42
CA HIS A 38 3.52 9.75 -4.65
C HIS A 38 2.58 9.02 -5.62
N GLY A 39 2.00 7.91 -5.15
CA GLY A 39 1.12 7.08 -5.97
C GLY A 39 1.88 6.28 -7.02
N ASP A 40 3.17 6.00 -6.77
CA ASP A 40 3.95 5.10 -7.60
C ASP A 40 3.37 3.68 -7.49
N SER A 41 3.19 3.01 -8.63
CA SER A 41 2.82 1.60 -8.70
C SER A 41 3.95 0.70 -8.20
N PHE A 42 3.60 -0.47 -7.69
CA PHE A 42 4.56 -1.46 -7.21
C PHE A 42 4.06 -2.87 -7.39
N SER A 43 5.00 -3.82 -7.33
CA SER A 43 4.71 -5.25 -7.29
C SER A 43 5.04 -5.79 -5.91
N LEU A 44 4.11 -6.53 -5.29
CA LEU A 44 4.37 -7.26 -4.05
C LEU A 44 4.52 -8.75 -4.35
N GLN A 45 5.63 -9.32 -3.90
CA GLN A 45 5.79 -10.77 -3.89
C GLN A 45 4.97 -11.34 -2.73
N LEU A 46 3.88 -12.00 -3.06
CA LEU A 46 3.00 -12.61 -2.09
C LEU A 46 3.33 -14.09 -2.00
N ASP A 47 3.82 -14.48 -0.82
CA ASP A 47 4.15 -15.85 -0.52
C ASP A 47 2.85 -16.67 -0.34
N ASN A 48 2.79 -17.86 -0.93
CA ASN A 48 1.57 -18.67 -0.92
C ASN A 48 1.44 -19.52 0.37
N GLY A 49 2.44 -19.52 1.26
CA GLY A 49 2.40 -20.38 2.44
C GLY A 49 2.12 -21.84 2.04
N SER A 50 1.14 -22.50 2.66
CA SER A 50 0.76 -23.88 2.34
C SER A 50 -0.43 -24.02 1.37
N GLY A 51 -0.78 -23.01 0.56
CA GLY A 51 -1.88 -23.17 -0.40
C GLY A 51 -2.35 -21.91 -1.12
N ALA A 52 -3.38 -22.08 -1.96
CA ALA A 52 -4.05 -20.94 -2.59
C ALA A 52 -4.78 -20.08 -1.55
N ARG A 53 -4.74 -18.77 -1.73
CA ARG A 53 -5.38 -17.80 -0.82
C ARG A 53 -6.02 -16.66 -1.61
N SER A 54 -7.15 -16.17 -1.11
CA SER A 54 -7.90 -15.06 -1.68
C SER A 54 -8.07 -14.00 -0.62
N GLY A 55 -8.03 -12.73 -1.02
CA GLY A 55 -8.06 -11.61 -0.11
C GLY A 55 -8.63 -10.36 -0.75
N SER A 56 -8.70 -9.29 0.04
CA SER A 56 -9.11 -7.96 -0.39
C SER A 56 -7.94 -6.98 -0.32
N ALA A 57 -7.77 -6.23 -1.40
CA ALA A 57 -6.87 -5.08 -1.48
C ALA A 57 -7.70 -3.81 -1.53
N THR A 58 -7.56 -2.91 -0.56
CA THR A 58 -8.28 -1.64 -0.52
C THR A 58 -7.35 -0.46 -0.34
N TRP A 59 -7.54 0.58 -1.14
CA TRP A 59 -6.79 1.83 -1.06
C TRP A 59 -7.45 2.81 -0.09
N MET A 60 -6.66 3.27 0.88
CA MET A 60 -7.00 4.35 1.80
C MET A 60 -6.19 5.60 1.45
N SER A 61 -6.86 6.76 1.46
CA SER A 61 -6.26 8.08 1.27
C SER A 61 -5.88 8.66 2.64
N PRO A 62 -4.58 8.83 2.95
CA PRO A 62 -4.17 9.42 4.23
C PRO A 62 -4.61 10.88 4.40
N ARG A 63 -4.92 11.56 3.29
CA ARG A 63 -5.34 12.97 3.24
C ARG A 63 -6.71 13.20 3.90
N ASP A 64 -7.60 12.22 3.80
CA ASP A 64 -9.00 12.32 4.24
C ASP A 64 -9.45 11.12 5.11
N GLY A 65 -8.61 10.08 5.24
CA GLY A 65 -8.87 8.87 5.99
C GLY A 65 -9.90 7.94 5.36
N GLN A 66 -10.34 8.20 4.13
CA GLN A 66 -11.38 7.43 3.44
C GLN A 66 -10.79 6.32 2.57
N TYR A 67 -11.62 5.31 2.30
CA TYR A 67 -11.31 4.19 1.41
C TYR A 67 -12.02 4.41 0.06
N TYR A 68 -11.31 4.17 -1.05
CA TYR A 68 -11.80 4.55 -2.38
C TYR A 68 -11.95 3.39 -3.37
N ALA A 69 -10.97 2.49 -3.43
CA ALA A 69 -10.94 1.43 -4.42
C ALA A 69 -10.60 0.10 -3.73
N SER A 70 -11.40 -0.93 -4.01
CA SER A 70 -11.20 -2.29 -3.49
C SER A 70 -11.18 -3.30 -4.63
N ALA A 71 -10.30 -4.28 -4.55
CA ALA A 71 -10.17 -5.36 -5.50
C ALA A 71 -9.93 -6.70 -4.78
N THR A 72 -10.40 -7.78 -5.38
CA THR A 72 -10.03 -9.13 -4.93
C THR A 72 -8.64 -9.49 -5.43
N VAL A 73 -7.81 -10.02 -4.54
CA VAL A 73 -6.48 -10.55 -4.86
C VAL A 73 -6.49 -12.06 -4.69
N ASN A 74 -6.08 -12.78 -5.72
CA ASN A 74 -5.97 -14.24 -5.69
C ASN A 74 -4.51 -14.63 -5.87
N VAL A 75 -3.97 -15.41 -4.93
CA VAL A 75 -2.63 -15.99 -5.00
C VAL A 75 -2.78 -17.48 -5.23
N SER A 76 -2.20 -17.98 -6.33
CA SER A 76 -2.31 -19.39 -6.70
C SER A 76 -1.41 -20.26 -5.81
N GLY A 77 -1.88 -21.48 -5.52
CA GLY A 77 -1.15 -22.42 -4.67
C GLY A 77 0.05 -23.09 -5.33
N SER A 78 0.26 -22.90 -6.65
CA SER A 78 1.28 -23.62 -7.43
C SER A 78 2.53 -22.81 -7.78
N GLY A 79 2.57 -21.52 -7.42
CA GLY A 79 3.69 -20.64 -7.75
C GLY A 79 4.43 -20.14 -6.52
N ASN A 80 5.69 -20.57 -6.36
CA ASN A 80 6.65 -19.80 -5.57
C ASN A 80 6.90 -18.50 -6.33
N ASN A 81 6.78 -17.34 -5.68
CA ASN A 81 6.88 -15.99 -6.26
C ASN A 81 5.69 -15.52 -7.11
N THR A 82 4.46 -15.56 -6.58
CA THR A 82 3.39 -14.77 -7.23
C THR A 82 3.64 -13.28 -6.94
N TYR A 83 4.04 -12.54 -7.98
CA TYR A 83 4.07 -11.08 -7.94
C TYR A 83 2.69 -10.56 -8.32
N VAL A 84 2.15 -9.65 -7.51
CA VAL A 84 0.90 -8.96 -7.82
C VAL A 84 1.19 -7.47 -7.92
N ASP A 85 0.78 -6.88 -9.04
CA ASP A 85 0.94 -5.47 -9.31
C ASP A 85 -0.21 -4.67 -8.67
N PHE A 86 0.15 -3.59 -7.99
CA PHE A 86 -0.77 -2.67 -7.36
C PHE A 86 -0.57 -1.29 -7.96
N THR A 87 -1.64 -0.75 -8.53
CA THR A 87 -1.70 0.62 -9.06
C THR A 87 -2.64 1.44 -8.19
N PRO A 88 -2.16 2.51 -7.55
CA PRO A 88 -3.00 3.41 -6.77
C PRO A 88 -4.02 4.16 -7.65
N PRO A 89 -5.11 4.70 -7.08
CA PRO A 89 -6.13 5.44 -7.84
C PRO A 89 -5.58 6.66 -8.59
N THR A 90 -4.56 7.32 -8.05
CA THR A 90 -3.89 8.47 -8.67
C THR A 90 -2.38 8.41 -8.44
N THR A 91 -1.62 9.12 -9.27
CA THR A 91 -0.15 9.14 -9.25
C THR A 91 0.40 10.51 -9.61
N GLY A 92 1.71 10.71 -9.44
CA GLY A 92 2.45 11.81 -10.06
C GLY A 92 2.77 12.98 -9.14
N GLY A 93 2.65 12.81 -7.82
CA GLY A 93 3.01 13.88 -6.88
C GLY A 93 2.63 13.61 -5.44
N VAL A 94 3.06 14.48 -4.55
CA VAL A 94 2.86 14.38 -3.09
C VAL A 94 1.43 14.29 -2.63
N ASP A 95 0.51 14.86 -3.40
CA ASP A 95 -0.92 14.84 -3.10
C ASP A 95 -1.60 13.56 -3.60
N ASN A 96 -0.80 12.61 -4.09
CA ASN A 96 -1.23 11.29 -4.55
C ASN A 96 -0.66 10.18 -3.67
N ASP A 97 -0.41 10.44 -2.39
CA ASP A 97 -0.01 9.40 -1.46
C ASP A 97 -1.14 8.39 -1.17
N TRP A 98 -0.82 7.12 -1.04
CA TRP A 98 -1.82 6.08 -0.83
C TRP A 98 -1.32 5.02 0.13
N LEU A 99 -2.23 4.50 0.95
CA LEU A 99 -2.01 3.31 1.74
C LEU A 99 -2.82 2.16 1.15
N LEU A 100 -2.14 1.12 0.68
CA LEU A 100 -2.78 -0.16 0.40
C LEU A 100 -2.97 -0.90 1.72
N VAL A 101 -4.20 -1.36 1.96
CA VAL A 101 -4.52 -2.35 2.99
C VAL A 101 -4.85 -3.64 2.25
N LEU A 102 -4.02 -4.67 2.44
CA LEU A 102 -4.23 -6.00 1.86
C LEU A 102 -4.46 -7.00 2.99
N GLU A 103 -5.57 -7.71 2.93
CA GLU A 103 -6.00 -8.71 3.90
C GLU A 103 -6.37 -10.01 3.18
N PHE A 104 -6.00 -11.14 3.77
CA PHE A 104 -6.29 -12.49 3.28
C PHE A 104 -7.01 -13.32 4.33
#